data_AF-A0A1S8BHH5-F1
#
_entry.id   AF-A0A1S8BHH5-F1
#
_cell.length_a   1.000
_cell.length_b   1.000
_cell.length_c   1.000
_cell.angle_alpha   90.00
_cell.angle_beta   90.00
_cell.angle_gamma   90.00
#
_symmetry.space_group_name_H-M   'P 1'
#
loop_
_entity.id
_entity.type
_entity.pdbx_description
1 polymer ?
#
loop_
_entity_poly.entity_id
_entity_poly.type
_entity_poly.pdbx_seq_one_letter_code
_entity_poly.pdbx_strand_id
1 'polypeptide(L)'
;MLPTLEIAWGVLTFAQSRVTSARQLYALRFFVGLFEAPVFAGTHFILGSWYRKQELFKRAGTWFICNSLGTMVSGYLQAAAYTNLSGVAGLSGWRWLFIIDGIFTLPVALAGFIIFPGIPESPKPVFLTHADVALAKERMAEEKVRPPGKLGLDVFKRSLRRWHIYVFVFCYMCVFPPSLPPSPSQAPAEPRQEAR
;
A
#
# COMPACT_ATOMS: atom_id res chain seq x y z
N MET A 1 12.64 -4.57 8.29
CA MET A 1 12.01 -3.24 8.33
C MET A 1 10.64 -3.25 7.70
N LEU A 2 10.47 -3.70 6.46
CA LEU A 2 9.16 -3.79 5.81
C LEU A 2 8.07 -4.51 6.63
N PRO A 3 8.30 -5.72 7.21
CA PRO A 3 7.24 -6.41 7.96
C PRO A 3 6.85 -5.70 9.27
N THR A 4 7.80 -4.99 9.89
CA THR A 4 7.52 -4.22 11.12
C THR A 4 6.62 -3.02 10.84
N LEU A 5 6.78 -2.40 9.66
CA LEU A 5 5.94 -1.30 9.20
C LEU A 5 4.51 -1.80 8.87
N GLU A 6 4.41 -2.98 8.25
CA GLU A 6 3.12 -3.66 7.98
C GLU A 6 2.36 -4.01 9.27
N ILE A 7 3.07 -4.52 10.29
CA ILE A 7 2.45 -4.81 11.60
C ILE A 7 1.99 -3.51 12.27
N ALA A 8 2.81 -2.45 12.24
CA ALA A 8 2.43 -1.15 12.77
C ALA A 8 1.20 -0.57 12.05
N TRP A 9 1.16 -0.68 10.72
CA TRP A 9 0.01 -0.32 9.90
C TRP A 9 -1.24 -1.11 10.31
N GLY A 10 -1.17 -2.43 10.40
CA GLY A 10 -2.30 -3.28 10.78
C GLY A 10 -2.85 -2.99 12.18
N VAL A 11 -1.97 -2.72 13.15
CA VAL A 11 -2.37 -2.32 14.50
C VAL A 11 -3.07 -0.95 14.51
N LEU A 12 -2.59 0.00 13.72
CA LEU A 12 -3.21 1.32 13.60
C LEU A 12 -4.57 1.26 12.90
N THR A 13 -4.71 0.42 11.88
CA THR A 13 -6.01 0.18 11.20
C THR A 13 -7.02 -0.44 12.17
N PHE A 14 -6.59 -1.38 13.02
CA PHE A 14 -7.45 -1.93 14.07
C PHE A 14 -7.85 -0.87 15.09
N ALA A 15 -6.91 -0.01 15.52
CA ALA A 15 -7.19 1.10 16.42
C ALA A 15 -8.20 2.09 15.83
N GLN A 16 -8.20 2.28 14.50
CA GLN A 16 -9.14 3.15 13.79
C GLN A 16 -10.60 2.70 13.92
N SER A 17 -10.86 1.41 14.10
CA SER A 17 -12.22 0.88 14.29
C SER A 17 -12.88 1.32 15.61
N ARG A 18 -12.08 1.64 16.64
CA ARG A 18 -12.55 2.00 17.99
C ARG A 18 -12.61 3.51 18.22
N VAL A 19 -12.29 4.31 17.21
CA VAL A 19 -12.25 5.77 17.33
C VAL A 19 -13.64 6.36 17.46
N THR A 20 -13.84 7.14 18.51
CA THR A 20 -15.07 7.90 18.77
C THR A 20 -14.93 9.38 18.44
N SER A 21 -13.71 9.91 18.29
CA SER A 21 -13.43 11.33 18.05
C SER A 21 -12.85 11.60 16.66
N ALA A 22 -13.37 12.61 15.96
CA ALA A 22 -12.87 13.03 14.65
C ALA A 22 -11.38 13.42 14.67
N ARG A 23 -10.91 14.06 15.77
CA ARG A 23 -9.49 14.43 15.93
C ARG A 23 -8.56 13.21 15.97
N GLN A 24 -9.00 12.14 16.65
CA GLN A 24 -8.26 10.88 16.71
C GLN A 24 -8.23 10.19 15.34
N LEU A 25 -9.31 10.29 14.56
CA LEU A 25 -9.37 9.73 13.21
C LEU A 25 -8.35 10.39 12.28
N TYR A 26 -8.24 11.71 12.31
CA TYR A 26 -7.24 12.43 11.52
C TYR A 26 -5.80 12.08 11.92
N ALA A 27 -5.54 11.99 13.23
CA ALA A 27 -4.22 11.59 13.74
C ALA A 27 -3.84 10.18 13.29
N LEU A 28 -4.77 9.21 13.38
CA LEU A 28 -4.53 7.84 12.93
C LEU A 28 -4.27 7.76 11.43
N ARG A 29 -5.04 8.49 10.60
CA ARG A 29 -4.80 8.54 9.14
C ARG A 29 -3.41 9.09 8.79
N PHE A 30 -2.93 10.07 9.56
CA PHE A 30 -1.57 10.58 9.37
C PHE A 30 -0.51 9.50 9.64
N PHE A 31 -0.62 8.77 10.75
CA PHE A 31 0.31 7.70 11.06
C PHE A 31 0.23 6.55 10.05
N VAL A 32 -0.97 6.13 9.67
CA VAL A 32 -1.18 5.09 8.65
C VAL A 32 -0.48 5.47 7.35
N GLY A 33 -0.66 6.70 6.85
CA GLY A 33 0.02 7.18 5.64
C GLY A 33 1.54 7.24 5.79
N LEU A 34 2.04 7.60 6.96
CA LEU A 34 3.48 7.60 7.25
C LEU A 34 4.10 6.20 7.17
N PHE A 35 3.37 5.18 7.64
CA PHE A 35 3.82 3.78 7.59
C PHE A 35 3.64 3.13 6.22
N GLU A 36 2.66 3.57 5.43
CA GLU A 36 2.39 3.05 4.09
C GLU A 36 3.39 3.56 3.03
N ALA A 37 3.80 4.83 3.11
CA ALA A 37 4.73 5.44 2.15
C ALA A 37 6.01 4.63 1.84
N PRO A 38 6.74 4.04 2.81
CA PRO A 38 7.93 3.24 2.53
C PRO A 38 7.65 1.87 1.90
N VAL A 39 6.41 1.36 1.94
CA VAL A 39 6.07 0.01 1.42
C VAL A 39 6.26 -0.05 -0.09
N PHE A 40 5.76 0.97 -0.80
CA PHE A 40 5.91 1.05 -2.26
C PHE A 40 7.38 1.11 -2.68
N ALA A 41 8.14 2.03 -2.07
CA ALA A 41 9.56 2.22 -2.38
C ALA A 41 10.40 1.00 -1.98
N GLY A 42 10.12 0.40 -0.83
CA GLY A 42 10.83 -0.77 -0.33
C GLY A 42 10.55 -2.03 -1.17
N THR A 43 9.32 -2.24 -1.60
CA THR A 43 8.96 -3.37 -2.49
C THR A 43 9.66 -3.24 -3.84
N HIS A 44 9.64 -2.05 -4.44
CA HIS A 44 10.35 -1.79 -5.70
C HIS A 44 11.86 -1.88 -5.57
N PHE A 45 12.43 -1.46 -4.43
CA PHE A 45 13.85 -1.60 -4.13
C PHE A 45 14.27 -3.07 -4.04
N ILE A 46 13.47 -3.91 -3.37
CA ILE A 46 13.75 -5.35 -3.28
C ILE A 46 13.61 -6.01 -4.65
N LEU A 47 12.54 -5.72 -5.40
CA LEU A 47 12.39 -6.22 -6.77
C LEU A 47 13.57 -5.82 -7.66
N GLY A 48 14.06 -4.59 -7.57
CA GLY A 48 15.23 -4.12 -8.32
C GLY A 48 16.56 -4.73 -7.89
N SER A 49 16.63 -5.34 -6.70
CA SER A 49 17.82 -6.02 -6.17
C SER A 49 17.90 -7.50 -6.57
N TRP A 50 16.80 -8.09 -7.06
CA TRP A 50 16.71 -9.50 -7.42
C TRP A 50 16.43 -9.75 -8.91
N TYR A 51 15.93 -8.75 -9.66
CA TYR A 51 15.47 -8.92 -11.03
C TYR A 51 16.09 -7.94 -12.02
N ARG A 52 16.29 -8.42 -13.26
CA ARG A 52 16.79 -7.65 -14.40
C ARG A 52 15.77 -6.61 -14.87
N LYS A 53 16.22 -5.55 -15.54
CA LYS A 53 15.37 -4.40 -15.94
C LYS A 53 14.15 -4.81 -16.77
N GLN A 54 14.30 -5.79 -17.66
CA GLN A 54 13.20 -6.25 -18.52
C GLN A 54 12.17 -7.11 -17.76
N GLU A 55 12.62 -7.86 -16.75
CA GLU A 55 11.77 -8.69 -15.91
C GLU A 55 11.07 -7.85 -14.83
N LEU A 56 11.71 -6.77 -14.40
CA LEU A 56 11.19 -5.83 -13.41
C LEU A 56 9.90 -5.16 -13.88
N PHE A 57 9.85 -4.71 -15.14
CA PHE A 57 8.67 -4.04 -15.68
C PHE A 57 7.44 -4.94 -15.66
N LYS A 58 7.58 -6.21 -16.05
CA LYS A 58 6.47 -7.18 -16.06
C LYS A 58 5.92 -7.43 -14.65
N ARG A 59 6.81 -7.56 -13.66
CA ARG A 59 6.44 -7.79 -12.24
C ARG A 59 5.83 -6.54 -11.59
N ALA A 60 6.39 -5.36 -11.87
CA ALA A 60 5.81 -4.09 -11.43
C ALA A 60 4.41 -3.89 -12.05
N GLY A 61 4.23 -4.26 -13.31
CA GLY A 61 2.91 -4.27 -13.97
C GLY A 61 1.89 -5.13 -13.22
N THR A 62 2.26 -6.34 -12.79
CA THR A 62 1.39 -7.19 -11.95
C THR A 62 1.04 -6.51 -10.62
N TRP A 63 2.00 -5.83 -9.97
CA TRP A 63 1.74 -5.08 -8.73
C TRP A 63 0.68 -3.98 -8.93
N PHE A 64 0.76 -3.23 -10.03
CA PHE A 64 -0.25 -2.21 -10.35
C PHE A 64 -1.63 -2.81 -10.65
N ILE A 65 -1.69 -3.96 -11.34
CA ILE A 65 -2.96 -4.66 -11.61
C ILE A 65 -3.61 -5.11 -10.29
N CYS A 66 -2.81 -5.66 -9.37
CA CYS A 66 -3.29 -6.04 -8.04
C CYS A 66 -3.81 -4.83 -7.24
N ASN A 67 -3.15 -3.67 -7.33
CA ASN A 67 -3.61 -2.44 -6.69
C ASN A 67 -5.00 -2.01 -7.21
N SER A 68 -5.17 -1.97 -8.54
CA SER A 68 -6.46 -1.64 -9.14
C SER A 68 -7.56 -2.64 -8.76
N LEU A 69 -7.22 -3.94 -8.72
CA LEU A 69 -8.16 -4.98 -8.30
C LEU A 69 -8.55 -4.84 -6.82
N GLY A 70 -7.59 -4.55 -5.95
CA GLY A 70 -7.84 -4.29 -4.53
C GLY A 70 -8.76 -3.10 -4.31
N THR A 71 -8.55 -2.01 -5.07
CA THR A 71 -9.41 -0.82 -5.02
C THR A 71 -10.85 -1.14 -5.44
N MET A 72 -11.02 -1.95 -6.49
CA MET A 72 -12.35 -2.39 -6.95
C MET A 72 -13.05 -3.25 -5.88
N VAL A 73 -12.35 -4.23 -5.30
CA VAL A 73 -12.88 -5.10 -4.25
C VAL A 73 -13.24 -4.30 -3.01
N SER A 74 -12.39 -3.34 -2.61
CA SER A 74 -12.66 -2.45 -1.47
C SER A 74 -13.93 -1.62 -1.68
N GLY A 75 -14.18 -1.11 -2.89
CA GLY A 75 -15.41 -0.38 -3.20
C GLY A 75 -16.66 -1.23 -3.08
N TYR A 76 -16.61 -2.48 -3.58
CA TYR A 76 -17.72 -3.43 -3.45
C TYR A 76 -17.95 -3.84 -1.99
N LEU A 77 -16.87 -4.11 -1.25
CA LEU A 77 -16.94 -4.47 0.17
C LEU A 77 -17.52 -3.32 1.00
N GLN A 78 -17.19 -2.07 0.67
CA GLN A 78 -17.76 -0.89 1.31
C GLN A 78 -19.27 -0.78 1.05
N ALA A 79 -19.71 -0.99 -0.20
CA ALA A 79 -21.14 -0.99 -0.54
C ALA A 79 -21.90 -2.12 0.18
N ALA A 80 -21.32 -3.32 0.25
CA ALA A 80 -21.90 -4.45 0.97
C ALA A 80 -21.96 -4.22 2.49
N ALA A 81 -20.91 -3.63 3.08
CA ALA A 81 -20.86 -3.30 4.51
C ALA A 81 -21.88 -2.21 4.89
N TYR A 82 -22.14 -1.24 4.00
CA TYR A 82 -23.18 -0.23 4.22
C TYR A 82 -24.60 -0.80 4.13
N THR A 83 -24.86 -1.74 3.20
CA THR A 83 -26.20 -2.30 2.99
C THR A 83 -26.56 -3.41 3.98
N ASN A 84 -25.61 -4.24 4.41
CA ASN A 84 -25.88 -5.42 5.24
C ASN A 84 -25.47 -5.28 6.71
N LEU A 85 -24.52 -4.39 7.04
CA LEU A 85 -23.96 -4.27 8.40
C LEU A 85 -24.25 -2.93 9.07
N SER A 86 -25.06 -2.05 8.46
CA SER A 86 -25.55 -0.84 9.13
C SER A 86 -26.47 -1.22 10.30
N GLY A 87 -26.00 -1.08 11.54
CA GLY A 87 -26.79 -1.34 12.75
C GLY A 87 -26.51 -2.68 13.45
N VAL A 88 -25.74 -3.58 12.83
CA VAL A 88 -25.29 -4.82 13.50
C VAL A 88 -24.27 -4.46 14.58
N ALA A 89 -24.58 -4.81 15.84
CA ALA A 89 -23.82 -4.46 17.06
C ALA A 89 -23.70 -2.94 17.38
N GLY A 90 -24.58 -2.09 16.82
CA GLY A 90 -24.56 -0.64 17.07
C GLY A 90 -23.37 0.10 16.44
N LEU A 91 -22.68 -0.55 15.51
CA LEU A 91 -21.51 0.00 14.80
C LEU A 91 -21.93 0.42 13.38
N SER A 92 -21.38 1.55 12.93
CA SER A 92 -21.55 2.05 11.56
C SER A 92 -20.82 1.14 10.56
N GLY A 93 -21.39 0.89 9.38
CA GLY A 93 -20.85 -0.03 8.37
C GLY A 93 -19.38 0.24 7.98
N TRP A 94 -18.93 1.49 8.03
CA TRP A 94 -17.52 1.84 7.78
C TRP A 94 -16.55 1.29 8.83
N ARG A 95 -16.98 1.11 10.09
CA ARG A 95 -16.13 0.56 11.16
C ARG A 95 -15.91 -0.94 10.98
N TRP A 96 -16.93 -1.64 10.51
CA TRP A 96 -16.83 -3.06 10.17
C TRP A 96 -15.80 -3.33 9.08
N LEU A 97 -15.67 -2.42 8.11
CA LEU A 97 -14.65 -2.53 7.06
C LEU A 97 -13.23 -2.47 7.64
N PHE A 98 -12.96 -1.57 8.59
CA PHE A 98 -11.66 -1.50 9.27
C PHE A 98 -11.38 -2.71 10.17
N ILE A 99 -12.41 -3.30 10.78
CA ILE A 99 -12.26 -4.52 11.59
C ILE A 99 -11.91 -5.71 10.69
N ILE A 100 -12.64 -5.89 9.59
CA ILE A 100 -12.41 -6.98 8.64
C ILE A 100 -11.01 -6.85 8.03
N ASP A 101 -10.63 -5.65 7.59
CA ASP A 101 -9.30 -5.38 7.05
C ASP A 101 -8.18 -5.70 8.06
N GLY A 102 -8.32 -5.26 9.32
CA GLY A 102 -7.33 -5.55 10.37
C GLY A 102 -7.19 -7.06 10.65
N ILE A 103 -8.29 -7.81 10.63
CA ILE A 103 -8.29 -9.28 10.86
C ILE A 103 -7.61 -10.03 9.71
N PHE A 104 -7.78 -9.60 8.46
CA PHE A 104 -7.10 -10.23 7.32
C PHE A 104 -5.62 -9.82 7.25
N THR A 105 -5.31 -8.56 7.57
CA THR A 105 -3.95 -8.04 7.41
C THR A 105 -2.99 -8.52 8.50
N LEU A 106 -3.44 -8.67 9.75
CA LEU A 106 -2.59 -9.17 10.84
C LEU A 106 -1.93 -10.55 10.56
N PRO A 107 -2.67 -11.61 10.19
CA PRO A 107 -2.09 -12.91 9.88
C PRO A 107 -1.24 -12.85 8.60
N VAL A 108 -1.59 -12.02 7.61
CA VAL A 108 -0.78 -11.83 6.40
C VAL A 108 0.54 -11.14 6.73
N ALA A 109 0.55 -10.15 7.63
CA ALA A 109 1.77 -9.48 8.09
C ALA A 109 2.66 -10.43 8.91
N LEU A 110 2.07 -11.27 9.76
CA LEU A 110 2.76 -12.35 10.49
C LEU A 110 3.33 -13.41 9.53
N ALA A 111 2.57 -13.84 8.53
CA ALA A 111 3.05 -14.73 7.48
C ALA A 111 4.17 -14.06 6.67
N GLY A 112 4.06 -12.76 6.40
CA GLY A 112 5.09 -11.95 5.77
C GLY A 112 6.40 -11.94 6.55
N PHE A 113 6.37 -11.97 7.88
CA PHE A 113 7.57 -12.09 8.71
C PHE A 113 8.31 -13.43 8.51
N ILE A 114 7.58 -14.51 8.24
CA ILE A 114 8.13 -15.85 8.00
C ILE A 114 8.56 -16.01 6.54
N ILE A 115 7.80 -15.44 5.61
CA ILE A 115 7.98 -15.62 4.17
C ILE A 115 9.05 -14.69 3.62
N PHE A 116 9.25 -13.47 4.14
CA PHE A 116 10.24 -12.53 3.60
C PHE A 116 11.67 -13.04 3.84
N PRO A 117 12.38 -13.53 2.80
CA PRO A 117 13.82 -13.65 2.87
C PRO A 117 14.37 -12.25 2.62
N GLY A 118 15.34 -11.82 3.40
CA GLY A 118 15.98 -10.53 3.17
C GLY A 118 16.62 -10.39 1.78
N ILE A 119 17.22 -9.22 1.59
CA ILE A 119 18.28 -8.88 0.61
C ILE A 119 19.23 -10.10 0.39
N PRO A 120 19.75 -10.37 -0.82
CA PRO A 120 20.64 -11.51 -1.12
C PRO A 120 21.98 -11.55 -0.33
N GLU A 121 22.18 -10.59 0.59
CA GLU A 121 23.34 -10.41 1.48
C GLU A 121 23.01 -10.72 2.96
N SER A 122 21.77 -11.08 3.32
CA SER A 122 21.35 -11.47 4.69
C SER A 122 20.51 -12.75 4.67
N PRO A 123 20.47 -13.55 5.77
CA PRO A 123 20.48 -14.99 5.68
C PRO A 123 19.11 -15.63 5.35
N LYS A 124 19.22 -16.66 4.50
CA LYS A 124 18.39 -17.88 4.35
C LYS A 124 16.87 -17.71 4.15
N PRO A 125 16.40 -17.86 2.91
CA PRO A 125 15.14 -18.54 2.65
C PRO A 125 15.22 -20.03 3.03
N VAL A 126 14.17 -20.56 3.65
CA VAL A 126 13.89 -22.01 3.77
C VAL A 126 13.59 -22.64 2.39
N PHE A 127 13.35 -21.80 1.38
CA PHE A 127 12.77 -22.18 0.08
C PHE A 127 13.66 -21.96 -1.15
N LEU A 128 14.81 -21.25 -1.05
CA LEU A 128 15.74 -21.11 -2.19
C LEU A 128 17.04 -21.86 -1.89
N THR A 129 17.46 -22.68 -2.84
CA THR A 129 18.72 -23.40 -2.76
C THR A 129 19.88 -22.42 -2.94
N HIS A 130 21.03 -22.70 -2.32
CA HIS A 130 22.25 -21.88 -2.48
C HIS A 130 22.65 -21.66 -3.96
N ALA A 131 22.28 -22.59 -4.85
CA ALA A 131 22.48 -22.50 -6.29
C ALA A 131 21.66 -21.37 -6.96
N ASP A 132 20.41 -21.17 -6.54
CA ASP A 132 19.51 -20.15 -7.13
C ASP A 132 19.97 -18.73 -6.78
N VAL A 133 20.48 -18.56 -5.55
CA VAL A 133 21.02 -17.29 -5.07
C VAL A 133 22.35 -16.97 -5.77
N ALA A 134 23.19 -17.97 -6.03
CA ALA A 134 24.43 -17.80 -6.79
C ALA A 134 24.15 -17.39 -8.24
N LEU A 135 23.19 -18.07 -8.90
CA LEU A 135 22.75 -17.74 -10.26
C LEU A 135 22.13 -16.33 -10.34
N ALA A 136 21.37 -15.92 -9.33
CA ALA A 136 20.83 -14.56 -9.26
C ALA A 136 21.94 -13.51 -9.09
N LYS A 137 22.95 -13.77 -8.26
CA LYS A 137 24.10 -12.87 -8.08
C LYS A 137 24.94 -12.74 -9.34
N GLU A 138 25.16 -13.84 -10.06
CA GLU A 138 25.89 -13.85 -11.33
C GLU A 138 25.17 -13.02 -12.40
N ARG A 139 23.85 -13.22 -12.56
CA ARG A 139 23.02 -12.43 -13.48
C ARG A 139 23.00 -10.94 -13.16
N MET A 140 22.99 -10.58 -11.87
CA MET A 140 23.03 -9.18 -11.42
C MET A 140 24.41 -8.54 -11.65
N ALA A 141 25.49 -9.33 -11.59
CA ALA A 141 26.85 -8.88 -11.89
C ALA A 141 27.04 -8.64 -13.41
N GLU A 142 26.47 -9.49 -14.26
CA GLU A 142 26.47 -9.31 -15.73
C GLU A 142 25.78 -8.01 -16.15
N GLU A 143 24.70 -7.63 -15.49
CA GLU A 143 23.91 -6.43 -15.83
C GLU A 143 24.47 -5.12 -15.20
N LYS A 144 25.65 -5.19 -14.54
CA LYS A 144 26.31 -4.07 -13.83
C LYS A 144 25.37 -3.31 -12.88
N VAL A 145 24.43 -4.01 -12.24
CA VAL A 145 23.57 -3.38 -11.23
C VAL A 145 24.46 -3.03 -10.05
N ARG A 146 24.58 -1.73 -9.74
CA ARG A 146 25.41 -1.27 -8.62
C ARG A 146 24.91 -1.96 -7.34
N PRO A 147 25.80 -2.54 -6.52
CA PRO A 147 25.41 -3.09 -5.23
C PRO A 147 24.71 -2.00 -4.42
N PRO A 148 23.74 -2.36 -3.56
CA PRO A 148 22.98 -1.40 -2.79
C PRO A 148 23.94 -0.53 -1.95
N GLY A 149 24.13 0.72 -2.38
CA GLY A 149 24.91 1.69 -1.61
C GLY A 149 24.23 1.94 -0.27
N LYS A 150 25.03 2.26 0.76
CA LYS A 150 24.49 2.61 2.09
C LYS A 150 23.45 3.72 1.93
N LEU A 151 22.21 3.44 2.34
CA LEU A 151 21.11 4.41 2.38
C LEU A 151 21.43 5.46 3.47
N GLY A 152 22.21 6.47 3.11
CA GLY A 152 22.51 7.61 3.97
C GLY A 152 21.49 8.75 3.79
N LEU A 153 21.34 9.60 4.82
CA LEU A 153 20.57 10.85 4.74
C LEU A 153 21.03 11.76 3.59
N ASP A 154 22.28 11.60 3.15
CA ASP A 154 22.84 12.25 1.96
C ASP A 154 22.12 11.86 0.66
N VAL A 155 21.77 10.57 0.50
CA VAL A 155 21.00 10.08 -0.66
C VAL A 155 19.58 10.62 -0.61
N PHE A 156 18.98 10.69 0.58
CA PHE A 156 17.65 11.27 0.78
C PHE A 156 17.63 12.77 0.42
N LYS A 157 18.62 13.54 0.91
CA LYS A 157 18.78 14.96 0.59
C LYS A 157 19.03 15.20 -0.90
N ARG A 158 19.81 14.32 -1.55
CA ARG A 158 20.08 14.37 -2.99
C ARG A 158 18.84 14.06 -3.84
N SER A 159 18.02 13.11 -3.40
CA SER A 159 16.76 12.76 -4.07
C SER A 159 15.77 13.92 -4.00
N LEU A 160 15.54 14.51 -2.81
CA LEU A 160 14.62 15.65 -2.68
C LEU A 160 15.07 16.88 -3.48
N ARG A 161 16.36 17.05 -3.76
CA ARG A 161 16.88 18.15 -4.58
C ARG A 161 16.76 17.91 -6.09
N ARG A 162 16.26 16.75 -6.55
CA ARG A 162 16.03 16.49 -7.97
C ARG A 162 14.69 17.04 -8.42
N TRP A 163 14.73 17.98 -9.36
CA TRP A 163 13.55 18.59 -9.99
C TRP A 163 12.56 17.55 -10.59
N HIS A 164 13.06 16.42 -11.07
CA HIS A 164 12.24 15.31 -11.58
C HIS A 164 11.20 14.79 -10.57
N ILE A 165 11.50 14.81 -9.25
CA ILE A 165 10.54 14.36 -8.24
C ILE A 165 9.34 15.31 -8.19
N TYR A 166 9.59 16.62 -8.24
CA TYR A 166 8.53 17.62 -8.23
C TYR A 166 7.68 17.57 -9.50
N VAL A 167 8.29 17.35 -10.66
CA VAL A 167 7.54 17.16 -11.92
C VAL A 167 6.71 15.89 -11.88
N PHE A 168 7.25 14.80 -11.33
CA PHE A 168 6.51 13.55 -11.19
C PHE A 168 5.33 13.70 -10.22
N VAL A 169 5.55 14.33 -9.06
CA VAL A 169 4.48 14.60 -8.08
C VAL A 169 3.41 15.51 -8.68
N PHE A 170 3.82 16.55 -9.40
CA PHE A 170 2.89 17.46 -10.07
C PHE A 170 2.06 16.72 -11.14
N CYS A 171 2.72 15.94 -12.00
CA CYS A 171 2.04 15.16 -13.02
C CYS A 171 1.08 14.13 -12.39
N TYR A 172 1.48 13.50 -11.28
CA TYR A 172 0.64 12.57 -10.53
C TYR A 172 -0.58 13.26 -9.92
N MET A 173 -0.42 14.47 -9.37
CA MET A 173 -1.56 15.29 -8.90
C MET A 173 -2.52 15.67 -10.03
N CYS A 174 -2.02 15.92 -11.25
CA CYS A 174 -2.87 16.22 -12.39
C CYS A 174 -3.64 15.00 -12.93
N VAL A 175 -3.04 13.81 -12.87
CA VAL A 175 -3.67 12.55 -13.32
C VAL A 175 -4.74 12.05 -12.35
N PHE A 176 -4.66 12.45 -11.08
CA PHE A 176 -5.65 12.12 -10.06
C PHE A 176 -6.50 13.35 -9.72
N PRO A 177 -7.34 13.85 -10.65
CA PRO A 177 -8.22 14.96 -10.31
C PRO A 177 -9.11 14.53 -9.12
N PRO A 178 -9.33 15.40 -8.12
CA PRO A 178 -10.43 15.17 -7.19
C PRO A 178 -11.67 15.03 -8.06
N SER A 179 -12.33 13.88 -7.98
CA SER A 179 -13.61 13.60 -8.63
C SER A 179 -14.43 14.87 -8.59
N LEU A 180 -14.54 15.54 -9.74
CA LEU A 180 -15.33 16.77 -9.86
C LEU A 180 -16.68 16.48 -9.21
N PRO A 181 -17.24 17.42 -8.43
CA PRO A 181 -18.61 17.27 -7.99
C PRO A 181 -19.45 16.96 -9.23
N PRO A 182 -20.33 15.94 -9.19
CA PRO A 182 -21.13 15.59 -10.35
C PRO A 182 -21.84 16.85 -10.83
N SER A 183 -21.82 17.09 -12.14
CA SER A 183 -22.60 18.17 -12.72
C SER A 183 -24.05 18.06 -12.22
N PRO A 184 -24.76 19.18 -11.98
CA PRO A 184 -26.13 19.17 -11.46
C PRO A 184 -27.14 18.36 -12.31
N SER A 185 -26.75 17.87 -13.49
CA SER A 185 -27.53 17.00 -14.36
C SER A 185 -27.54 15.51 -13.97
N GLN A 186 -26.70 15.07 -13.02
CA GLN A 186 -26.64 13.66 -12.57
C GLN A 186 -27.17 13.44 -11.15
N ALA A 187 -27.82 14.44 -10.54
CA ALA A 187 -28.54 14.25 -9.29
C ALA A 187 -29.73 13.30 -9.55
N PRO A 188 -29.86 12.16 -8.84
CA PRO A 188 -31.13 11.44 -8.83
C PRO A 188 -32.19 12.41 -8.29
N ALA A 189 -33.29 12.56 -9.04
CA ALA A 189 -34.41 13.39 -8.65
C ALA A 189 -34.86 13.00 -7.24
N GLU A 190 -34.61 13.90 -6.29
CA GLU A 190 -35.12 13.80 -4.93
C GLU A 190 -36.65 13.64 -5.02
N PRO A 191 -37.24 12.53 -4.54
CA PRO A 191 -38.69 12.45 -4.45
C PRO A 191 -39.11 13.52 -3.45
N ARG A 192 -39.76 14.57 -3.94
CA ARG A 192 -40.42 15.58 -3.11
C ARG A 192 -41.23 14.86 -2.05
N GLN A 193 -40.77 14.93 -0.80
CA GLN A 193 -41.64 14.79 0.35
C GLN A 193 -42.51 16.05 0.40
N GLU A 194 -43.53 16.08 -0.46
CA GLU A 194 -44.69 16.94 -0.28
C GLU A 194 -45.65 16.25 0.70
N ALA A 195 -45.97 16.99 1.77
CA ALA A 195 -47.17 16.90 2.59
C ALA A 195 -47.33 15.70 3.54
N ARG A 196 -46.79 15.84 4.77
CA ARG A 196 -47.63 15.93 5.97
C ARG A 196 -46.92 16.66 7.11
#